data_AF-A0A6A4JQP0-F1
#
_entry.id   AF-A0A6A4JQP0-F1
#
_cell.length_a   1.000
_cell.length_b   1.000
_cell.length_c   1.000
_cell.angle_alpha   90.00
_cell.angle_beta   90.00
_cell.angle_gamma   90.00
#
_symmetry.space_group_name_H-M   'P 1'
#
loop_
_entity.id
_entity.type
_entity.pdbx_description
1 polymer ?
#
loop_
_entity_poly.entity_id
_entity_poly.type
_entity_poly.pdbx_seq_one_letter_code
_entity_poly.pdbx_strand_id
1 'polypeptide(L)'
;MPAAKTAVKPAVDRRWNSLTYHHVRAKVIAFICGFMVIVLLVLALVSNDWLMALGWRQGLFYHCIGEHAPTPLPFNVKAAVPGCYGARDVTYIKVAAGLCIVALVTDAMATLLTGIGLRTSDHRTKYKFYRIAVYVMILSLICVLLALVVYPVCFAAELNQGNRTVWEFGWAYGVGWGAAIFLFGAVVLLLCDKESEEIYYKERKVGGA
;
A
#
# COMPACT_ATOMS: atom_id res chain seq x y z
N MET A 1 9.69 -60.96 -6.82
CA MET A 1 9.31 -59.53 -6.94
C MET A 1 8.69 -59.09 -5.62
N PRO A 2 9.33 -58.22 -4.80
CA PRO A 2 8.67 -57.72 -3.60
C PRO A 2 7.71 -56.59 -3.97
N ALA A 3 6.47 -56.70 -3.47
CA ALA A 3 5.43 -55.69 -3.64
C ALA A 3 5.84 -54.38 -2.95
N ALA A 4 5.80 -53.28 -3.70
CA ALA A 4 5.97 -51.94 -3.18
C ALA A 4 4.85 -51.64 -2.18
N LYS A 5 5.20 -51.55 -0.88
CA LYS A 5 4.31 -50.99 0.13
C LYS A 5 4.08 -49.51 -0.21
N THR A 6 2.94 -49.19 -0.79
CA THR A 6 2.45 -47.82 -0.90
C THR A 6 2.20 -47.32 0.53
N ALA A 7 3.16 -46.56 1.06
CA ALA A 7 3.02 -45.91 2.36
C ALA A 7 1.85 -44.90 2.28
N VAL A 8 0.70 -45.29 2.80
CA VAL A 8 -0.45 -44.39 2.96
C VAL A 8 -0.07 -43.35 4.01
N LYS A 9 0.32 -42.15 3.57
CA LYS A 9 0.59 -41.03 4.49
C LYS A 9 -0.67 -40.75 5.33
N PRO A 10 -0.54 -40.62 6.66
CA PRO A 10 -1.67 -40.39 7.56
C PRO A 10 -2.43 -39.12 7.15
N ALA A 11 -3.72 -39.05 7.46
CA ALA A 11 -4.59 -37.93 7.08
C ALA A 11 -4.07 -36.56 7.56
N VAL A 12 -3.40 -36.54 8.72
CA VAL A 12 -2.68 -35.39 9.28
C VAL A 12 -1.60 -34.89 8.32
N ASP A 13 -0.73 -35.75 7.80
CA ASP A 13 0.35 -35.36 6.89
C ASP A 13 -0.16 -34.83 5.53
N ARG A 14 -1.31 -35.33 5.07
CA ARG A 14 -1.94 -34.83 3.83
C ARG A 14 -2.55 -33.45 4.02
N ARG A 15 -3.26 -33.23 5.13
CA ARG A 15 -3.78 -31.91 5.52
C ARG A 15 -2.65 -30.91 5.69
N TRP A 16 -1.53 -31.36 6.27
CA TRP A 16 -0.32 -30.55 6.46
C TRP A 16 0.35 -30.14 5.17
N ASN A 17 0.58 -31.06 4.23
CA ASN A 17 1.21 -30.71 2.95
C ASN A 17 0.39 -29.65 2.19
N SER A 18 -0.95 -29.76 2.24
CA SER A 18 -1.85 -28.74 1.70
C SER A 18 -1.70 -27.40 2.42
N LEU A 19 -1.75 -27.39 3.76
CA LEU A 19 -1.60 -26.16 4.56
C LEU A 19 -0.25 -25.48 4.32
N THR A 20 0.87 -26.22 4.40
CA THR A 20 2.22 -25.68 4.14
C THR A 20 2.36 -25.09 2.74
N TYR A 21 1.70 -25.68 1.75
CA TYR A 21 1.68 -25.16 0.40
C TYR A 21 0.88 -23.85 0.31
N HIS A 22 -0.25 -23.75 1.01
CA HIS A 22 -1.01 -22.51 1.14
C HIS A 22 -0.25 -21.41 1.90
N HIS A 23 0.52 -21.73 2.94
CA HIS A 23 1.34 -20.77 3.70
C HIS A 23 2.46 -20.15 2.87
N VAL A 24 3.21 -20.97 2.12
CA VAL A 24 4.27 -20.47 1.24
C VAL A 24 3.66 -19.58 0.14
N ARG A 25 2.50 -19.96 -0.40
CA ARG A 25 1.77 -19.15 -1.38
C ARG A 25 1.30 -17.81 -0.82
N ALA A 26 0.73 -17.76 0.39
CA ALA A 26 0.24 -16.53 1.01
C ALA A 26 1.35 -15.51 1.24
N LYS A 27 2.52 -15.94 1.75
CA LYS A 27 3.68 -15.06 1.97
C LYS A 27 4.26 -14.50 0.66
N VAL A 28 4.26 -15.29 -0.42
CA VAL A 28 4.70 -14.82 -1.75
C VAL A 28 3.71 -13.81 -2.33
N ILE A 29 2.41 -14.05 -2.18
CA ILE A 29 1.38 -13.09 -2.60
C ILE A 29 1.52 -11.78 -1.82
N ALA A 30 1.71 -11.83 -0.49
CA ALA A 30 1.93 -10.63 0.31
C ALA A 30 3.18 -9.84 -0.14
N PHE A 31 4.27 -10.53 -0.50
CA PHE A 31 5.46 -9.88 -1.05
C PHE A 31 5.18 -9.19 -2.40
N ILE A 32 4.44 -9.85 -3.30
CA ILE A 32 4.04 -9.25 -4.59
C ILE A 32 3.12 -8.05 -4.36
N CYS A 33 2.16 -8.15 -3.44
CA CYS A 33 1.28 -7.04 -3.07
C CYS A 33 2.09 -5.85 -2.55
N GLY A 34 3.06 -6.06 -1.65
CA GLY A 34 3.94 -5.00 -1.18
C GLY A 34 4.73 -4.35 -2.34
N PHE A 35 5.30 -5.14 -3.24
CA PHE A 35 5.98 -4.58 -4.41
C PHE A 35 5.05 -3.75 -5.31
N MET A 36 3.81 -4.21 -5.52
CA MET A 36 2.81 -3.44 -6.26
C MET A 36 2.47 -2.12 -5.54
N VAL A 37 2.36 -2.12 -4.22
CA VAL A 37 2.11 -0.91 -3.42
C VAL A 37 3.24 0.11 -3.60
N ILE A 38 4.50 -0.32 -3.60
CA ILE A 38 5.66 0.56 -3.91
C ILE A 38 5.46 1.25 -5.27
N VAL A 39 5.14 0.48 -6.32
CA VAL A 39 4.92 1.02 -7.67
C VAL A 39 3.75 2.00 -7.69
N LEU A 40 2.63 1.65 -7.07
CA LEU A 40 1.43 2.49 -7.02
C LEU A 40 1.68 3.79 -6.24
N LEU A 41 2.37 3.74 -5.10
CA LEU A 41 2.72 4.92 -4.32
C LEU A 41 3.69 5.85 -5.06
N VAL A 42 4.67 5.31 -5.79
CA VAL A 42 5.56 6.11 -6.65
C VAL A 42 4.77 6.78 -7.77
N LEU A 43 3.88 6.06 -8.45
CA LEU A 43 3.02 6.63 -9.50
C LEU A 43 2.12 7.73 -8.93
N ALA A 44 1.56 7.54 -7.75
CA ALA A 44 0.76 8.55 -7.08
C ALA A 44 1.62 9.78 -6.74
N LEU A 45 2.80 9.62 -6.14
CA LEU A 45 3.68 10.74 -5.77
C LEU A 45 4.17 11.57 -6.96
N VAL A 46 4.52 10.92 -8.07
CA VAL A 46 5.09 11.58 -9.26
C VAL A 46 4.01 12.23 -10.13
N SER A 47 2.77 11.77 -10.05
CA SER A 47 1.69 12.27 -10.90
C SER A 47 1.16 13.65 -10.48
N ASN A 48 0.80 14.43 -11.48
CA ASN A 48 0.17 15.75 -11.33
C ASN A 48 -1.37 15.70 -11.40
N ASP A 49 -1.94 14.50 -11.42
CA ASP A 49 -3.38 14.27 -11.61
C ASP A 49 -4.04 13.76 -10.32
N TRP A 50 -3.72 14.37 -9.17
CA TRP A 50 -4.44 14.10 -7.92
C TRP A 50 -5.80 14.77 -7.90
N LEU A 51 -5.83 16.01 -8.36
CA LEU A 51 -7.02 16.84 -8.43
C LEU A 51 -7.02 17.61 -9.75
N MET A 52 -8.14 17.57 -10.44
CA MET A 52 -8.31 18.17 -11.76
C MET A 52 -9.51 19.10 -11.77
N ALA A 53 -9.41 20.15 -12.57
CA ALA A 53 -10.50 21.01 -12.98
C ALA A 53 -10.22 21.54 -14.39
N LEU A 54 -11.16 22.29 -14.96
CA LEU A 54 -11.02 22.79 -16.32
C LEU A 54 -9.74 23.65 -16.49
N GLY A 55 -8.75 23.16 -17.24
CA GLY A 55 -7.46 23.84 -17.45
C GLY A 55 -6.52 23.85 -16.24
N TRP A 56 -6.80 23.05 -15.21
CA TRP A 56 -6.03 22.97 -13.97
C TRP A 56 -5.78 21.52 -13.56
N ARG A 57 -4.53 21.18 -13.27
CA ARG A 57 -4.13 19.88 -12.73
C ARG A 57 -3.23 20.09 -11.52
N GLN A 58 -3.48 19.37 -10.45
CA GLN A 58 -2.76 19.50 -9.20
C GLN A 58 -2.30 18.12 -8.75
N GLY A 59 -0.99 17.96 -8.59
CA GLY A 59 -0.36 16.88 -7.85
C GLY A 59 0.06 17.31 -6.46
N LEU A 60 0.85 16.45 -5.83
CA LEU A 60 1.40 16.70 -4.49
C LEU A 60 2.59 17.67 -4.49
N PHE A 61 3.40 17.65 -5.55
CA PHE A 61 4.63 18.47 -5.65
C PHE A 61 4.56 19.55 -6.72
N TYR A 62 3.69 19.39 -7.71
CA TYR A 62 3.52 20.34 -8.81
C TYR A 62 2.05 20.56 -9.14
N HIS A 63 1.76 21.68 -9.76
CA HIS A 63 0.48 21.98 -10.40
C HIS A 63 0.73 22.51 -11.80
N CYS A 64 -0.17 22.21 -12.72
CA CYS A 64 -0.05 22.56 -14.13
C CYS A 64 -1.28 23.31 -14.63
N ILE A 65 -1.03 24.33 -15.42
CA ILE A 65 -2.02 25.22 -16.03
C ILE A 65 -2.03 24.98 -17.54
N GLY A 66 -3.21 24.69 -18.10
CA GLY A 66 -3.38 24.48 -19.54
C GLY A 66 -3.39 25.77 -20.35
N GLU A 67 -3.09 25.67 -21.66
CA GLU A 67 -2.98 26.82 -22.58
C GLU A 67 -4.23 27.70 -22.66
N HIS A 68 -5.40 27.11 -22.45
CA HIS A 68 -6.69 27.81 -22.51
C HIS A 68 -7.40 27.81 -21.15
N ALA A 69 -6.64 27.88 -20.05
CA ALA A 69 -7.21 27.91 -18.71
C ALA A 69 -8.02 29.20 -18.47
N PRO A 70 -9.31 29.10 -18.07
CA PRO A 70 -10.13 30.26 -17.75
C PRO A 70 -9.56 31.12 -16.60
N THR A 71 -9.78 32.43 -16.66
CA THR A 71 -9.42 33.39 -15.62
C THR A 71 -10.65 33.89 -14.85
N PRO A 72 -10.56 34.18 -13.54
CA PRO A 72 -9.37 34.04 -12.71
C PRO A 72 -9.03 32.58 -12.40
N LEU A 73 -7.73 32.32 -12.18
CA LEU A 73 -7.25 30.98 -11.86
C LEU A 73 -7.74 30.54 -10.48
N PRO A 74 -7.89 29.21 -10.26
CA PRO A 74 -8.23 28.68 -8.94
C PRO A 74 -7.28 29.20 -7.85
N PHE A 75 -7.79 29.40 -6.64
CA PHE A 75 -7.02 29.77 -5.44
C PHE A 75 -6.21 31.07 -5.57
N ASN A 76 -6.63 31.97 -6.46
CA ASN A 76 -5.99 33.26 -6.69
C ASN A 76 -4.49 33.15 -7.02
N VAL A 77 -4.08 32.05 -7.67
CA VAL A 77 -2.69 31.88 -8.11
C VAL A 77 -2.35 32.91 -9.19
N LYS A 78 -1.22 33.62 -9.02
CA LYS A 78 -0.81 34.73 -9.89
C LYS A 78 -0.21 34.33 -11.25
N ALA A 79 0.05 33.03 -11.46
CA ALA A 79 0.75 32.53 -12.64
C ALA A 79 -0.18 32.47 -13.86
N ALA A 80 -0.18 33.51 -14.70
CA ALA A 80 -1.08 33.62 -15.85
C ALA A 80 -0.60 32.87 -17.11
N VAL A 81 0.63 32.31 -17.12
CA VAL A 81 1.18 31.62 -18.30
C VAL A 81 1.06 30.10 -18.17
N PRO A 82 0.74 29.39 -19.27
CA PRO A 82 0.64 27.93 -19.28
C PRO A 82 1.97 27.28 -18.88
N GLY A 83 1.89 26.17 -18.15
CA GLY A 83 3.07 25.47 -17.65
C GLY A 83 2.84 24.78 -16.31
N CYS A 84 3.88 24.11 -15.82
CA CYS A 84 3.89 23.45 -14.52
C CYS A 84 4.77 24.20 -13.52
N TYR A 85 4.26 24.38 -12.32
CA TYR A 85 4.88 25.11 -11.22
C TYR A 85 4.88 24.24 -9.96
N GLY A 86 5.71 24.59 -8.97
CA GLY A 86 5.69 23.93 -7.66
C GLY A 86 4.29 23.97 -7.04
N ALA A 87 3.92 22.93 -6.31
CA ALA A 87 2.61 22.82 -5.68
C ALA A 87 2.31 24.04 -4.80
N ARG A 88 1.01 24.36 -4.68
CA ARG A 88 0.55 25.45 -3.83
C ARG A 88 1.09 25.27 -2.41
N ASP A 89 1.51 26.38 -1.81
CA ASP A 89 2.06 26.38 -0.45
C ASP A 89 0.95 26.26 0.61
N VAL A 90 0.32 25.09 0.65
CA VAL A 90 -0.76 24.77 1.59
C VAL A 90 -0.39 23.55 2.42
N THR A 91 -0.68 23.62 3.71
CA THR A 91 -0.23 22.63 4.69
C THR A 91 -0.75 21.23 4.39
N TYR A 92 -2.01 21.10 4.00
CA TYR A 92 -2.62 19.77 3.82
C TYR A 92 -2.03 19.01 2.62
N ILE A 93 -1.62 19.69 1.54
CA ILE A 93 -0.92 19.07 0.40
C ILE A 93 0.46 18.58 0.84
N LYS A 94 1.21 19.40 1.59
CA LYS A 94 2.51 19.03 2.14
C LYS A 94 2.42 17.84 3.11
N VAL A 95 1.41 17.84 3.98
CA VAL A 95 1.14 16.75 4.91
C VAL A 95 0.77 15.46 4.16
N ALA A 96 -0.12 15.54 3.17
CA ALA A 96 -0.47 14.38 2.34
C ALA A 96 0.76 13.81 1.61
N ALA A 97 1.62 14.67 1.06
CA ALA A 97 2.85 14.26 0.38
C ALA A 97 3.81 13.57 1.35
N GLY A 98 4.02 14.16 2.54
CA GLY A 98 4.84 13.59 3.59
C GLY A 98 4.33 12.23 4.06
N LEU A 99 3.02 12.09 4.28
CA LEU A 99 2.40 10.82 4.66
C LEU A 99 2.55 9.75 3.57
N CYS A 100 2.38 10.10 2.29
CA CYS A 100 2.63 9.18 1.18
C CYS A 100 4.10 8.75 1.07
N ILE A 101 5.06 9.65 1.31
CA ILE A 101 6.49 9.30 1.35
C ILE A 101 6.79 8.36 2.52
N VAL A 102 6.27 8.65 3.71
CA VAL A 102 6.43 7.78 4.89
C VAL A 102 5.83 6.40 4.61
N ALA A 103 4.63 6.35 4.03
CA ALA A 103 4.01 5.10 3.61
C ALA A 103 4.88 4.31 2.62
N LEU A 104 5.44 4.97 1.61
CA LEU A 104 6.33 4.35 0.61
C LEU A 104 7.59 3.76 1.27
N VAL A 105 8.28 4.55 2.11
CA VAL A 105 9.52 4.10 2.75
C VAL A 105 9.27 2.93 3.70
N THR A 106 8.21 3.03 4.52
CA THR A 106 7.84 1.97 5.46
C THR A 106 7.38 0.70 4.75
N ASP A 107 6.59 0.81 3.68
CA ASP A 107 6.18 -0.35 2.87
C ASP A 107 7.37 -1.00 2.15
N ALA A 108 8.30 -0.20 1.61
CA ALA A 108 9.53 -0.72 1.03
C ALA A 108 10.37 -1.49 2.06
N MET A 109 10.53 -0.95 3.28
CA MET A 109 11.20 -1.65 4.38
C MET A 109 10.48 -2.96 4.73
N ALA A 110 9.16 -2.94 4.84
CA ALA A 110 8.39 -4.13 5.21
C ALA A 110 8.42 -5.21 4.12
N THR A 111 8.37 -4.82 2.85
CA THR A 111 8.50 -5.70 1.69
C THR A 111 9.88 -6.37 1.66
N LEU A 112 10.94 -5.62 1.93
CA LEU A 112 12.30 -6.17 2.07
C LEU A 112 12.40 -7.17 3.22
N LEU A 113 11.86 -6.84 4.40
CA LEU A 113 11.83 -7.75 5.56
C LEU A 113 11.04 -9.03 5.24
N THR A 114 9.94 -8.92 4.50
CA THR A 114 9.13 -10.06 4.06
C THR A 114 9.91 -10.95 3.08
N GLY A 115 10.66 -10.36 2.14
CA GLY A 115 11.55 -11.07 1.23
C GLY A 115 12.71 -11.77 1.94
N ILE A 116 13.35 -11.11 2.91
CA ILE A 116 14.42 -11.71 3.73
C ILE A 116 13.84 -12.86 4.58
N GLY A 117 12.64 -12.70 5.14
CA GLY A 117 11.92 -13.74 5.86
C GLY A 117 11.65 -14.98 5.01
N LEU A 118 11.35 -14.80 3.72
CA LEU A 118 11.13 -15.91 2.77
C LEU A 118 12.41 -16.71 2.51
N ARG A 119 13.57 -16.05 2.47
CA ARG A 119 14.87 -16.69 2.23
C ARG A 119 15.46 -17.35 3.48
N THR A 120 15.03 -16.95 4.68
CA THR A 120 15.59 -17.40 5.95
C THR A 120 15.11 -18.80 6.32
N SER A 121 16.05 -19.73 6.59
CA SER A 121 15.74 -21.11 7.00
C SER A 121 15.48 -21.28 8.51
N ASP A 122 15.99 -20.37 9.35
CA ASP A 122 15.83 -20.45 10.79
C ASP A 122 14.47 -19.90 11.25
N HIS A 123 13.69 -20.75 11.93
CA HIS A 123 12.31 -20.46 12.33
C HIS A 123 12.20 -19.27 13.29
N ARG A 124 13.11 -19.14 14.27
CA ARG A 124 13.03 -18.05 15.26
C ARG A 124 13.26 -16.69 14.61
N THR A 125 14.22 -16.63 13.68
CA THR A 125 14.61 -15.42 12.98
C THR A 125 13.55 -15.02 11.94
N LYS A 126 13.04 -15.99 11.17
CA LYS A 126 11.93 -15.82 10.23
C LYS A 126 10.69 -15.20 10.89
N TYR A 127 10.28 -15.73 12.05
CA TYR A 127 9.12 -15.23 12.79
C TYR A 127 9.29 -13.77 13.26
N LYS A 128 10.50 -13.38 13.69
CA LYS A 128 10.80 -11.99 14.06
C LYS A 128 10.68 -11.04 12.87
N PHE A 129 11.23 -11.43 11.71
CA PHE A 129 11.16 -10.61 10.49
C PHE A 129 9.72 -10.36 10.05
N TYR A 130 8.88 -11.41 9.96
CA TYR A 130 7.47 -11.23 9.59
C TYR A 130 6.68 -10.41 10.60
N ARG A 131 6.92 -10.61 11.89
CA ARG A 131 6.25 -9.82 12.93
C ARG A 131 6.58 -8.33 12.80
N ILE A 132 7.86 -7.98 12.61
CA ILE A 132 8.27 -6.59 12.39
C ILE A 132 7.67 -6.06 11.09
N ALA A 133 7.70 -6.84 10.01
CA ALA A 133 7.13 -6.45 8.72
C ALA A 133 5.65 -6.10 8.84
N VAL A 134 4.84 -6.91 9.53
CA VAL A 134 3.41 -6.63 9.75
C VAL A 134 3.18 -5.31 10.48
N TYR A 135 3.92 -5.02 11.56
CA TYR A 135 3.77 -3.75 12.27
C TYR A 135 4.15 -2.55 11.40
N VAL A 136 5.19 -2.67 10.58
CA VAL A 136 5.61 -1.61 9.66
C VAL A 136 4.60 -1.44 8.51
N MET A 137 4.03 -2.51 7.98
CA MET A 137 2.95 -2.44 6.98
C MET A 137 1.69 -1.78 7.53
N ILE A 138 1.30 -2.07 8.79
CA ILE A 138 0.16 -1.41 9.44
C ILE A 138 0.43 0.10 9.58
N LEU A 139 1.64 0.50 9.96
CA LEU A 139 2.02 1.90 10.01
C LEU A 139 1.91 2.56 8.62
N SER A 140 2.43 1.92 7.58
CA SER A 140 2.30 2.39 6.19
C SER A 140 0.82 2.56 5.78
N LEU A 141 -0.03 1.60 6.14
CA LEU A 141 -1.46 1.62 5.84
C LEU A 141 -2.16 2.81 6.50
N ILE A 142 -1.86 3.07 7.78
CA ILE A 142 -2.39 4.23 8.49
C ILE A 142 -1.92 5.52 7.81
N CYS A 143 -0.63 5.62 7.45
CA CYS A 143 -0.09 6.81 6.78
C CYS A 143 -0.78 7.09 5.43
N VAL A 144 -0.93 6.08 4.56
CA VAL A 144 -1.58 6.29 3.26
C VAL A 144 -3.07 6.61 3.41
N LEU A 145 -3.78 5.97 4.34
CA LEU A 145 -5.19 6.29 4.61
C LEU A 145 -5.37 7.71 5.14
N LEU A 146 -4.49 8.16 6.04
CA LEU A 146 -4.50 9.54 6.52
C LEU A 146 -4.26 10.52 5.37
N ALA A 147 -3.32 10.26 4.46
CA ALA A 147 -3.08 11.10 3.30
C ALA A 147 -4.34 11.21 2.41
N LEU A 148 -4.99 10.07 2.14
CA LEU A 148 -6.18 9.98 1.28
C LEU A 148 -7.43 10.60 1.90
N VAL A 149 -7.52 10.68 3.23
CA VAL A 149 -8.65 11.33 3.91
C VAL A 149 -8.38 12.82 4.13
N VAL A 150 -7.17 13.19 4.57
CA VAL A 150 -6.82 14.61 4.82
C VAL A 150 -6.91 15.44 3.54
N TYR A 151 -6.47 14.90 2.41
CA TYR A 151 -6.48 15.62 1.13
C TYR A 151 -7.88 16.12 0.72
N PRO A 152 -8.92 15.27 0.56
CA PRO A 152 -10.26 15.72 0.20
C PRO A 152 -10.95 16.51 1.31
N VAL A 153 -10.75 16.16 2.59
CA VAL A 153 -11.42 16.85 3.72
C VAL A 153 -10.95 18.30 3.82
N CYS A 154 -9.63 18.54 3.73
CA CYS A 154 -9.10 19.90 3.74
C CYS A 154 -9.41 20.65 2.45
N PHE A 155 -9.38 19.97 1.31
CA PHE A 155 -9.78 20.55 0.02
C PHE A 155 -11.23 21.06 0.03
N ALA A 156 -12.15 20.31 0.64
CA ALA A 156 -13.55 20.72 0.75
C ALA A 156 -13.74 22.07 1.46
N ALA A 157 -12.86 22.40 2.42
CA ALA A 157 -12.91 23.67 3.15
C ALA A 157 -12.51 24.89 2.29
N GLU A 158 -11.75 24.68 1.21
CA GLU A 158 -11.29 25.76 0.31
C GLU A 158 -12.02 25.79 -1.04
N LEU A 159 -13.06 24.97 -1.25
CA LEU A 159 -13.82 24.91 -2.50
C LEU A 159 -14.31 26.28 -3.00
N ASN A 160 -14.70 27.16 -2.07
CA ASN A 160 -15.15 28.53 -2.39
C ASN A 160 -14.06 29.38 -3.06
N GLN A 161 -12.80 29.05 -2.85
CA GLN A 161 -11.64 29.75 -3.45
C GLN A 161 -11.22 29.13 -4.78
N GLY A 162 -11.80 27.98 -5.16
CA GLY A 162 -11.43 27.24 -6.36
C GLY A 162 -11.85 27.92 -7.66
N ASN A 163 -12.81 28.85 -7.65
CA ASN A 163 -13.32 29.55 -8.83
C ASN A 163 -13.67 28.61 -10.01
N ARG A 164 -14.14 27.40 -9.70
CA ARG A 164 -14.55 26.37 -10.67
C ARG A 164 -15.79 25.66 -10.16
N THR A 165 -16.69 25.35 -11.08
CA THR A 165 -17.95 24.67 -10.78
C THR A 165 -17.77 23.16 -10.63
N VAL A 166 -16.74 22.58 -11.25
CA VAL A 166 -16.49 21.13 -11.27
C VAL A 166 -15.04 20.87 -10.88
N TRP A 167 -14.88 19.96 -9.91
CA TRP A 167 -13.61 19.43 -9.43
C TRP A 167 -13.67 17.92 -9.42
N GLU A 168 -12.63 17.29 -9.94
CA GLU A 168 -12.55 15.84 -10.07
C GLU A 168 -11.28 15.35 -9.39
N PHE A 169 -11.41 14.30 -8.58
CA PHE A 169 -10.23 13.57 -8.13
C PHE A 169 -9.69 12.77 -9.31
N GLY A 170 -8.44 13.01 -9.66
CA GLY A 170 -7.82 12.38 -10.81
C GLY A 170 -7.36 10.96 -10.53
N TRP A 171 -6.82 10.32 -11.56
CA TRP A 171 -6.43 8.91 -11.51
C TRP A 171 -5.36 8.61 -10.45
N ALA A 172 -4.47 9.57 -10.15
CA ALA A 172 -3.41 9.37 -9.17
C ALA A 172 -3.96 9.23 -7.76
N TYR A 173 -5.03 9.96 -7.44
CA TYR A 173 -5.76 9.80 -6.18
C TYR A 173 -6.42 8.43 -6.10
N GLY A 174 -7.02 7.95 -7.20
CA GLY A 174 -7.55 6.59 -7.31
C GLY A 174 -6.47 5.50 -7.13
N VAL A 175 -5.28 5.71 -7.71
CA VAL A 175 -4.12 4.84 -7.52
C VAL A 175 -3.68 4.79 -6.05
N GLY A 176 -3.76 5.90 -5.32
CA GLY A 176 -3.51 5.92 -3.88
C GLY A 176 -4.48 5.02 -3.10
N TRP A 177 -5.78 5.04 -3.42
CA TRP A 177 -6.75 4.10 -2.84
C TRP A 177 -6.46 2.64 -3.24
N GLY A 178 -6.04 2.41 -4.48
CA GLY A 178 -5.57 1.10 -4.94
C GLY A 178 -4.41 0.58 -4.09
N ALA A 179 -3.42 1.44 -3.80
CA ALA A 179 -2.30 1.12 -2.93
C ALA A 179 -2.78 0.74 -1.51
N ALA A 180 -3.73 1.49 -0.93
CA ALA A 180 -4.29 1.18 0.38
C ALA A 180 -4.98 -0.19 0.42
N ILE A 181 -5.72 -0.56 -0.64
CA ILE A 181 -6.41 -1.87 -0.74
C ILE A 181 -5.40 -3.01 -0.83
N PHE A 182 -4.39 -2.90 -1.69
CA PHE A 182 -3.36 -3.94 -1.80
C PHE A 182 -2.57 -4.09 -0.50
N LEU A 183 -2.26 -2.97 0.16
CA LEU A 183 -1.56 -2.97 1.44
C LEU A 183 -2.40 -3.60 2.56
N PHE A 184 -3.69 -3.29 2.63
CA PHE A 184 -4.61 -3.95 3.55
C PHE A 184 -4.68 -5.47 3.30
N GLY A 185 -4.79 -5.87 2.03
CA GLY A 185 -4.76 -7.28 1.65
C GLY A 185 -3.46 -7.99 2.07
N ALA A 186 -2.30 -7.34 1.89
CA ALA A 186 -1.01 -7.87 2.31
C ALA A 186 -0.92 -8.07 3.83
N VAL A 187 -1.41 -7.09 4.61
CA VAL A 187 -1.48 -7.19 6.08
C VAL A 187 -2.35 -8.35 6.52
N VAL A 188 -3.56 -8.49 5.95
CA VAL A 188 -4.48 -9.59 6.29
C VAL A 188 -3.86 -10.94 5.96
N LEU A 189 -3.25 -11.10 4.78
CA LEU A 189 -2.60 -12.34 4.37
C LEU A 189 -1.50 -12.77 5.34
N LEU A 190 -0.66 -11.84 5.81
CA LEU A 190 0.40 -12.14 6.76
C LEU A 190 -0.11 -12.41 8.18
N LEU A 191 -1.21 -11.78 8.59
CA LEU A 191 -1.85 -12.06 9.88
C LEU A 191 -2.48 -13.45 9.90
N CYS A 192 -3.23 -13.82 8.86
CA CYS A 192 -3.82 -15.16 8.74
C CYS A 192 -2.76 -16.26 8.69
N ASP A 193 -1.63 -15.99 8.02
CA ASP A 193 -0.50 -16.91 7.97
C ASP A 193 0.19 -17.10 9.33
N LYS A 194 0.28 -16.04 10.15
CA LYS A 194 0.77 -16.14 11.54
C LYS A 194 -0.15 -16.99 12.42
N GLU A 195 -1.46 -16.80 12.34
CA GLU A 195 -2.44 -17.53 13.17
C GLU A 195 -2.41 -19.04 12.88
N SER A 196 -2.34 -19.39 11.60
CA SER A 196 -2.26 -20.77 11.15
C SER A 196 -0.93 -21.47 11.49
N GLU A 197 0.20 -20.76 11.45
CA GLU A 197 1.47 -21.28 12.00
C GLU A 197 1.38 -21.53 13.52
N GLU A 198 0.69 -20.70 14.29
CA GLU A 198 0.53 -20.92 15.74
C GLU A 198 -0.33 -22.14 16.07
N ILE A 199 -1.37 -22.41 15.28
CA ILE A 199 -2.20 -23.61 15.42
C ILE A 199 -1.36 -24.88 15.15
N TYR A 200 -0.47 -24.87 14.14
CA TYR A 200 0.46 -25.97 13.87
C TYR A 200 1.27 -26.38 15.09
N TYR A 201 1.90 -25.39 15.73
CA TYR A 201 2.77 -25.65 16.86
C TYR A 201 2.02 -26.17 18.08
N LYS A 202 0.73 -25.82 18.22
CA LYS A 202 -0.13 -26.38 19.29
C LYS A 202 -0.51 -27.83 18.99
N GLU A 203 -0.96 -28.14 17.77
CA GLU A 203 -1.38 -29.51 17.43
C GLU A 203 -0.23 -30.52 17.55
N ARG A 204 0.99 -30.19 17.12
CA ARG A 204 2.14 -31.09 17.28
C ARG A 204 2.55 -31.35 18.73
N LYS A 205 2.32 -30.40 19.63
CA LYS A 205 2.60 -30.58 21.06
C LYS A 205 1.58 -31.49 21.74
N VAL A 206 0.33 -31.46 21.28
CA VAL A 206 -0.77 -32.26 21.85
C VAL A 206 -0.81 -33.68 21.28
N GLY A 207 -0.56 -33.87 19.98
CA GLY A 207 -0.55 -35.18 19.33
C GLY A 207 0.78 -35.95 19.41
N GLY A 208 1.78 -35.39 20.09
CA GLY A 208 3.07 -36.02 20.38
C GLY A 208 3.22 -36.56 21.80
N ALA A 209 2.13 -36.52 22.58
CA ALA A 209 1.96 -37.20 23.87
C ALA A 209 0.95 -38.35 23.68
#